data_AF-A0A016CWL8-F1
#
_entry.id   AF-A0A016CWL8-F1
#
_cell.length_a   1.000
_cell.length_b   1.000
_cell.length_c   1.000
_cell.angle_alpha   90.00
_cell.angle_beta   90.00
_cell.angle_gamma   90.00
#
_symmetry.space_group_name_H-M   'P 1'
#
loop_
_entity.id
_entity.type
_entity.pdbx_description
1 polymer ?
#
loop_
_entity_poly.entity_id
_entity_poly.type
_entity_poly.pdbx_seq_one_letter_code
_entity_poly.pdbx_strand_id
1 'polypeptide(L)'
;MRTPRPETEEKYREAIELYRTTGLTVREICARTGVPFTAFRSFLHSCHRELMFARYGMEVAPEEAAATRLRKRSGQTAASRAKYGEAIRACDDIAYIEYNVSQIAYMFHLDPFGLGSQLRNHYPEIIERRERERHRLGVNDNQHRGVKPWCKEQYAGVVEHLRTTDDTIRRTADLYGLSYSGLREHLLFYHKDLVRKRADKRERAKSGAKVRGALTGNGSRHEPKAGQTEKYREALRLYRDTALTHRQIAEATGITVTGLRNHLRIWNRKLIVEHRGYECREGEAVDLSRTKQYLKSTAAKYAGAIACLKETGRPTAEVAREFGLHPETFREYVREHEPELAARLGMTRLADGRQVLARSMEKYSEAVRLYETTTEPLRSIADRLGLQYNSVGGFVHHSRPDAIEAHNRLVEREEALRREKEQAESVALALQREAEEKERILCALRQTGGNKRKAAKLLGFCKSTLYNKLNALGLNDTGDT
;
A
#
# COMPACT_ATOMS: atom_id res chain seq x y z
N MET A 1 -29.85 14.72 -19.43
CA MET A 1 -30.90 14.30 -18.48
C MET A 1 -30.96 12.78 -18.42
N ARG A 2 -31.67 12.18 -17.45
CA ARG A 2 -31.91 10.73 -17.49
C ARG A 2 -33.04 10.45 -18.47
N THR A 3 -32.78 9.63 -19.49
CA THR A 3 -33.84 9.11 -20.36
C THR A 3 -34.72 8.16 -19.54
N PRO A 4 -36.02 8.46 -19.40
CA PRO A 4 -36.94 7.56 -18.71
C PRO A 4 -37.13 6.28 -19.52
N ARG A 5 -37.54 5.20 -18.84
CA ARG A 5 -37.99 3.99 -19.54
C ARG A 5 -39.39 4.25 -20.11
N PRO A 6 -39.75 3.67 -21.26
CA PRO A 6 -41.06 3.89 -21.89
C PRO A 6 -42.23 3.54 -20.96
N GLU A 7 -42.12 2.49 -20.16
CA GLU A 7 -43.11 2.13 -19.12
C GLU A 7 -43.34 3.23 -18.07
N THR A 8 -42.28 3.98 -17.73
CA THR A 8 -42.35 5.06 -16.75
C THR A 8 -42.91 6.34 -17.37
N GLU A 9 -42.60 6.61 -18.65
CA GLU A 9 -43.23 7.71 -19.40
C GLU A 9 -44.73 7.48 -19.53
N GLU A 10 -45.13 6.25 -19.86
CA GLU A 10 -46.54 5.85 -19.94
C GLU A 10 -47.28 6.11 -18.64
N LYS A 11 -46.71 5.63 -17.53
CA LYS A 11 -47.28 5.78 -16.19
C LYS A 11 -47.52 7.24 -15.79
N TYR A 12 -46.68 8.17 -16.23
CA TYR A 12 -46.78 9.57 -15.88
C TYR A 12 -47.34 10.44 -17.02
N ARG A 13 -47.71 9.86 -18.16
CA ARG A 13 -48.12 10.59 -19.37
C ARG A 13 -49.21 11.61 -19.10
N GLU A 14 -50.31 11.20 -18.47
CA GLU A 14 -51.42 12.07 -18.12
C GLU A 14 -51.00 13.19 -17.15
N ALA A 15 -50.19 12.85 -16.15
CA ALA A 15 -49.67 13.81 -15.18
C ALA A 15 -48.70 14.83 -15.83
N ILE A 16 -47.91 14.41 -16.82
CA ILE A 16 -47.02 15.29 -17.60
C ILE A 16 -47.84 16.26 -18.45
N GLU A 17 -48.88 15.77 -19.14
CA GLU A 17 -49.74 16.63 -19.95
C GLU A 17 -50.47 17.67 -19.10
N LEU A 18 -51.03 17.26 -17.95
CA LEU A 18 -51.59 18.20 -16.99
C LEU A 18 -50.55 19.18 -16.47
N TYR A 19 -49.31 18.73 -16.24
CA TYR A 19 -48.23 19.60 -15.79
C TYR A 19 -47.85 20.65 -16.84
N ARG A 20 -47.85 20.28 -18.12
CA ARG A 20 -47.51 21.16 -19.25
C ARG A 20 -48.61 22.17 -19.56
N THR A 21 -49.87 21.71 -19.57
CA THR A 21 -51.00 22.48 -20.10
C THR A 21 -51.76 23.28 -19.04
N THR A 22 -51.62 22.94 -17.76
CA THR A 22 -52.38 23.58 -16.67
C THR A 22 -51.48 24.30 -15.66
N GLY A 23 -52.05 25.28 -14.96
CA GLY A 23 -51.43 25.94 -13.80
C GLY A 23 -51.51 25.14 -12.49
N LEU A 24 -52.04 23.91 -12.51
CA LEU A 24 -52.24 23.10 -11.30
C LEU A 24 -50.93 22.79 -10.60
N THR A 25 -50.95 22.76 -9.27
CA THR A 25 -49.80 22.35 -8.47
C THR A 25 -49.53 20.86 -8.66
N VAL A 26 -48.27 20.43 -8.44
CA VAL A 26 -47.90 19.01 -8.51
C VAL A 26 -48.76 18.15 -7.58
N ARG A 27 -49.18 18.67 -6.42
CA ARG A 27 -50.07 17.97 -5.49
C ARG A 27 -51.45 17.74 -6.09
N GLU A 28 -52.04 18.76 -6.71
CA GLU A 28 -53.34 18.65 -7.36
C GLU A 28 -53.31 17.70 -8.56
N ILE A 29 -52.24 17.75 -9.35
CA ILE A 29 -52.04 16.82 -10.49
C ILE A 29 -51.95 15.38 -9.99
N CYS A 30 -51.17 15.14 -8.93
CA CYS A 30 -51.03 13.81 -8.33
C CYS A 30 -52.36 13.30 -7.75
N ALA A 31 -53.15 14.18 -7.12
CA ALA A 31 -54.46 13.83 -6.61
C ALA A 31 -55.45 13.44 -7.72
N ARG A 32 -55.40 14.12 -8.88
CA ARG A 32 -56.26 13.83 -10.04
C ARG A 32 -55.88 12.56 -10.78
N THR A 33 -54.57 12.31 -10.93
CA THR A 33 -54.04 11.19 -11.73
C THR A 33 -53.72 9.94 -10.90
N GLY A 34 -53.88 10.01 -9.58
CA GLY A 34 -53.57 8.91 -8.65
C GLY A 34 -52.08 8.59 -8.52
N VAL A 35 -51.18 9.40 -9.08
CA VAL A 35 -49.74 9.13 -9.02
C VAL A 35 -49.13 9.56 -7.68
N PRO A 36 -48.14 8.84 -7.13
CA PRO A 36 -47.50 9.23 -5.88
C PRO A 36 -46.73 10.56 -6.03
N PHE A 37 -47.05 11.54 -5.17
CA PHE A 37 -46.45 12.88 -5.20
C PHE A 37 -44.92 12.87 -5.23
N THR A 38 -44.29 12.08 -4.35
CA THR A 38 -42.83 12.00 -4.25
C THR A 38 -42.21 11.39 -5.49
N ALA A 39 -42.85 10.37 -6.08
CA ALA A 39 -42.35 9.67 -7.26
C ALA A 39 -42.47 10.56 -8.50
N PHE A 40 -43.63 11.18 -8.73
CA PHE A 40 -43.84 12.08 -9.86
C PHE A 40 -42.96 13.34 -9.78
N ARG A 41 -42.83 13.94 -8.59
CA ARG A 41 -41.93 15.07 -8.38
C ARG A 41 -40.46 14.71 -8.69
N SER A 42 -39.99 13.55 -8.23
CA SER A 42 -38.64 13.08 -8.53
C SER A 42 -38.45 12.83 -10.03
N PHE A 43 -39.45 12.26 -10.68
CA PHE A 43 -39.47 12.00 -12.11
C PHE A 43 -39.35 13.29 -12.93
N LEU A 44 -40.15 14.32 -12.63
CA LEU A 44 -40.04 15.65 -13.25
C LEU A 44 -38.62 16.23 -13.08
N HIS A 45 -38.05 16.15 -11.88
CA HIS A 45 -36.70 16.67 -11.63
C HIS A 45 -35.59 15.94 -12.39
N SER A 46 -35.73 14.62 -12.62
CA SER A 46 -34.69 13.81 -13.28
C SER A 46 -34.82 13.73 -14.80
N CYS A 47 -36.05 13.77 -15.30
CA CYS A 47 -36.39 13.46 -16.70
C CYS A 47 -37.00 14.63 -17.46
N HIS A 48 -37.74 15.53 -16.78
CA HIS A 48 -38.49 16.64 -17.43
C HIS A 48 -38.27 17.99 -16.75
N ARG A 49 -37.01 18.37 -16.56
CA ARG A 49 -36.68 19.62 -15.87
C ARG A 49 -37.01 20.84 -16.73
N GLU A 50 -37.00 20.70 -18.05
CA GLU A 50 -37.44 21.69 -19.03
C GLU A 50 -38.89 22.12 -18.78
N LEU A 51 -39.79 21.19 -18.43
CA LEU A 51 -41.18 21.53 -18.08
C LEU A 51 -41.24 22.38 -16.81
N MET A 52 -40.32 22.15 -15.86
CA MET A 52 -40.23 23.00 -14.68
C MET A 52 -39.79 24.41 -15.04
N PHE A 53 -38.81 24.57 -15.94
CA PHE A 53 -38.37 25.88 -16.42
C PHE A 53 -39.48 26.61 -17.17
N ALA A 54 -40.23 25.91 -18.03
CA ALA A 54 -41.35 26.49 -18.79
C ALA A 54 -42.40 27.13 -17.88
N ARG A 55 -42.71 26.50 -16.74
CA ARG A 55 -43.63 27.08 -15.73
C ARG A 55 -43.10 28.35 -15.04
N TYR A 56 -41.80 28.57 -15.06
CA TYR A 56 -41.19 29.83 -14.61
C TYR A 56 -41.00 30.84 -15.76
N GLY A 57 -41.60 30.59 -16.94
CA GLY A 57 -41.49 31.45 -18.11
C GLY A 57 -40.13 31.37 -18.81
N MET A 58 -39.40 30.26 -18.63
CA MET A 58 -38.11 30.03 -19.26
C MET A 58 -38.20 28.82 -20.19
N GLU A 59 -38.12 29.05 -21.49
CA GLU A 59 -37.98 27.97 -22.46
C GLU A 59 -36.50 27.58 -22.54
N VAL A 60 -36.20 26.34 -22.20
CA VAL A 60 -34.83 25.83 -22.09
C VAL A 60 -34.82 24.43 -22.68
N ALA A 61 -33.83 24.12 -23.51
CA ALA A 61 -33.67 22.77 -24.05
C ALA A 61 -33.44 21.76 -22.91
N PRO A 62 -33.84 20.48 -23.05
CA PRO A 62 -33.64 19.46 -22.00
C PRO A 62 -32.17 19.33 -21.57
N GLU A 63 -31.22 19.50 -22.48
CA GLU A 63 -29.78 19.42 -22.16
C GLU A 63 -29.32 20.60 -21.31
N GLU A 64 -29.74 21.81 -21.67
CA GLU A 64 -29.46 23.05 -20.94
C GLU A 64 -30.17 23.11 -19.59
N ALA A 65 -31.39 22.57 -19.50
CA ALA A 65 -32.16 22.50 -18.26
C ALA A 65 -31.50 21.58 -17.22
N ALA A 66 -30.72 20.58 -17.67
CA ALA A 66 -29.94 19.72 -16.78
C ALA A 66 -28.79 20.49 -16.11
N ALA A 67 -28.09 21.35 -16.85
CA ALA A 67 -26.97 22.15 -16.35
C ALA A 67 -27.44 23.38 -15.55
N THR A 68 -28.58 23.96 -15.90
CA THR A 68 -29.07 25.23 -15.36
C THR A 68 -29.74 25.05 -14.01
N ARG A 69 -29.42 25.88 -13.00
CA ARG A 69 -30.12 25.86 -11.70
C ARG A 69 -31.37 26.73 -11.74
N LEU A 70 -32.53 26.16 -11.40
CA LEU A 70 -33.81 26.88 -11.24
C LEU A 70 -33.74 28.04 -10.22
N ARG A 71 -32.90 27.89 -9.19
CA ARG A 71 -32.73 28.90 -8.14
C ARG A 71 -31.28 29.00 -7.71
N LYS A 72 -30.82 30.22 -7.43
CA LYS A 72 -29.56 30.47 -6.70
C LYS A 72 -29.66 29.87 -5.28
N ARG A 73 -28.53 29.41 -4.74
CA ARG A 73 -28.47 28.79 -3.39
C ARG A 73 -28.78 29.78 -2.26
N SER A 74 -28.61 31.08 -2.52
CA SER A 74 -28.86 32.18 -1.59
C SER A 74 -29.48 33.37 -2.33
N GLY A 75 -30.07 34.28 -1.57
CA GLY A 75 -30.70 35.49 -2.08
C GLY A 75 -32.24 35.41 -2.17
N GLN A 76 -32.82 36.56 -2.50
CA GLN A 76 -34.25 36.74 -2.65
C GLN A 76 -34.77 35.93 -3.83
N THR A 77 -35.91 35.26 -3.65
CA THR A 77 -36.56 34.53 -4.75
C THR A 77 -37.30 35.47 -5.69
N ALA A 78 -37.49 35.07 -6.95
CA ALA A 78 -38.30 35.84 -7.90
C ALA A 78 -39.73 36.06 -7.39
N ALA A 79 -40.36 35.03 -6.82
CA ALA A 79 -41.68 35.13 -6.21
C ALA A 79 -41.71 36.11 -5.02
N SER A 80 -40.67 36.09 -4.16
CA SER A 80 -40.55 37.07 -3.07
C SER A 80 -40.34 38.49 -3.60
N ARG A 81 -39.56 38.66 -4.67
CA ARG A 81 -39.37 39.97 -5.31
C ARG A 81 -40.67 40.49 -5.90
N ALA A 82 -41.46 39.64 -6.55
CA ALA A 82 -42.79 40.01 -7.06
C ALA A 82 -43.73 40.39 -5.90
N LYS A 83 -43.78 39.58 -4.83
CA LYS A 83 -44.65 39.81 -3.68
C LYS A 83 -44.33 41.11 -2.92
N TYR A 84 -43.05 41.38 -2.65
CA TYR A 84 -42.64 42.49 -1.77
C TYR A 84 -42.08 43.69 -2.54
N GLY A 85 -41.86 43.58 -3.84
CA GLY A 85 -41.09 44.57 -4.62
C GLY A 85 -41.68 45.97 -4.62
N GLU A 86 -43.01 46.09 -4.72
CA GLU A 86 -43.71 47.38 -4.66
C GLU A 86 -43.58 48.03 -3.29
N ALA A 87 -43.84 47.28 -2.21
CA ALA A 87 -43.68 47.77 -0.86
C ALA A 87 -42.23 48.11 -0.51
N ILE A 88 -41.25 47.39 -1.06
CA ILE A 88 -39.82 47.70 -0.90
C ILE A 88 -39.48 49.01 -1.61
N ARG A 89 -39.99 49.24 -2.83
CA ARG A 89 -39.83 50.52 -3.54
C ARG A 89 -40.45 51.67 -2.75
N ALA A 90 -41.66 51.48 -2.23
CA ALA A 90 -42.30 52.48 -1.36
C ALA A 90 -41.50 52.75 -0.08
N CYS A 91 -40.83 51.73 0.49
CA CYS A 91 -39.93 51.96 1.63
C CYS A 91 -38.70 52.83 1.30
N ASP A 92 -38.24 52.85 0.04
CA ASP A 92 -37.10 53.66 -0.43
C ASP A 92 -37.53 55.03 -0.97
N ASP A 93 -38.83 55.22 -1.22
CA ASP A 93 -39.39 56.45 -1.76
C ASP A 93 -39.69 57.48 -0.66
N ILE A 94 -39.28 58.72 -0.90
CA ILE A 94 -39.45 59.84 0.02
C ILE A 94 -40.94 60.18 0.21
N ALA A 95 -41.78 59.90 -0.78
CA ALA A 95 -43.23 60.14 -0.70
C ALA A 95 -43.89 59.36 0.45
N TYR A 96 -43.28 58.26 0.88
CA TYR A 96 -43.80 57.42 1.96
C TYR A 96 -43.02 57.59 3.27
N ILE A 97 -42.15 58.60 3.38
CA ILE A 97 -41.21 58.75 4.51
C ILE A 97 -41.92 58.83 5.88
N GLU A 98 -43.13 59.39 5.91
CA GLU A 98 -43.96 59.55 7.10
C GLU A 98 -44.42 58.20 7.68
N TYR A 99 -44.77 57.23 6.82
CA TYR A 99 -45.29 55.92 7.23
C TYR A 99 -44.18 55.00 7.75
N ASN A 100 -44.36 54.26 8.85
CA ASN A 100 -43.38 53.24 9.24
C ASN A 100 -43.46 52.00 8.31
N VAL A 101 -42.46 51.11 8.39
CA VAL A 101 -42.41 49.91 7.53
C VAL A 101 -43.65 49.02 7.69
N SER A 102 -44.22 48.94 8.89
CA SER A 102 -45.44 48.17 9.15
C SER A 102 -46.67 48.82 8.51
N GLN A 103 -46.78 50.15 8.57
CA GLN A 103 -47.84 50.91 7.91
C GLN A 103 -47.76 50.74 6.40
N ILE A 104 -46.55 50.84 5.81
CA ILE A 104 -46.32 50.55 4.40
C ILE A 104 -46.74 49.10 4.09
N ALA A 105 -46.35 48.12 4.91
CA ALA A 105 -46.77 46.73 4.70
C ALA A 105 -48.31 46.60 4.61
N TYR A 106 -49.06 47.23 5.52
CA TYR A 106 -50.51 47.21 5.50
C TYR A 106 -51.11 47.90 4.26
N MET A 107 -50.52 49.01 3.79
CA MET A 107 -50.95 49.70 2.56
C MET A 107 -50.85 48.79 1.33
N PHE A 108 -49.88 47.86 1.31
CA PHE A 108 -49.70 46.88 0.24
C PHE A 108 -50.31 45.51 0.55
N HIS A 109 -51.13 45.39 1.61
CA HIS A 109 -51.74 44.13 2.06
C HIS A 109 -50.73 43.00 2.35
N LEU A 110 -49.57 43.37 2.91
CA LEU A 110 -48.48 42.48 3.26
C LEU A 110 -48.35 42.32 4.78
N ASP A 111 -47.78 41.20 5.18
CA ASP A 111 -47.36 40.96 6.55
C ASP A 111 -46.17 41.88 6.92
N PRO A 112 -46.31 42.74 7.95
CA PRO A 112 -45.23 43.61 8.42
C PRO A 112 -43.94 42.88 8.77
N PHE A 113 -44.05 41.69 9.38
CA PHE A 113 -42.87 40.92 9.76
C PHE A 113 -42.12 40.41 8.53
N GLY A 114 -42.85 39.87 7.56
CA GLY A 114 -42.34 39.43 6.26
C GLY A 114 -41.62 40.55 5.49
N LEU A 115 -42.24 41.73 5.36
CA LEU A 115 -41.62 42.88 4.68
C LEU A 115 -40.34 43.34 5.42
N GLY A 116 -40.41 43.49 6.75
CA GLY A 116 -39.25 43.87 7.55
C GLY A 116 -38.10 42.87 7.45
N SER A 117 -38.41 41.57 7.38
CA SER A 117 -37.41 40.52 7.17
C SER A 117 -36.77 40.59 5.78
N GLN A 118 -37.54 40.91 4.73
CA GLN A 118 -36.98 41.12 3.38
C GLN A 118 -36.01 42.29 3.34
N LEU A 119 -36.39 43.43 3.93
CA LEU A 119 -35.54 44.63 3.98
C LEU A 119 -34.25 44.34 4.75
N ARG A 120 -34.32 43.76 5.96
CA ARG A 120 -33.10 43.44 6.76
C ARG A 120 -32.15 42.48 6.03
N ASN A 121 -32.68 41.48 5.35
CA ASN A 121 -31.87 40.46 4.68
C ASN A 121 -31.25 40.97 3.37
N HIS A 122 -32.03 41.66 2.55
CA HIS A 122 -31.67 41.95 1.15
C HIS A 122 -31.40 43.42 0.86
N TYR A 123 -31.95 44.35 1.65
CA TYR A 123 -31.88 45.80 1.43
C TYR A 123 -31.64 46.59 2.74
N PRO A 124 -30.61 46.24 3.54
CA PRO A 124 -30.34 46.92 4.82
C PRO A 124 -30.09 48.42 4.65
N GLU A 125 -29.52 48.84 3.52
CA GLU A 125 -29.25 50.23 3.19
C GLU A 125 -30.51 51.10 3.09
N ILE A 126 -31.64 50.53 2.65
CA ILE A 126 -32.92 51.23 2.59
C ILE A 126 -33.36 51.59 4.01
N ILE A 127 -33.24 50.63 4.95
CA ILE A 127 -33.59 50.84 6.36
C ILE A 127 -32.73 51.97 6.94
N GLU A 128 -31.40 51.90 6.78
CA GLU A 128 -30.47 52.88 7.33
C GLU A 128 -30.68 54.30 6.78
N ARG A 129 -30.84 54.44 5.45
CA ARG A 129 -31.08 55.75 4.81
C ARG A 129 -32.38 56.36 5.27
N ARG A 130 -33.45 55.57 5.26
CA ARG A 130 -34.79 56.01 5.63
C ARG A 130 -34.86 56.46 7.08
N GLU A 131 -34.21 55.74 7.98
CA GLU A 131 -34.14 56.12 9.39
C GLU A 131 -33.38 57.44 9.58
N ARG A 132 -32.26 57.62 8.88
CA ARG A 132 -31.50 58.88 8.90
C ARG A 132 -32.34 60.06 8.41
N GLU A 133 -33.11 59.86 7.35
CA GLU A 133 -33.95 60.92 6.78
C GLU A 133 -35.15 61.23 7.69
N ARG A 134 -35.80 60.23 8.29
CA ARG A 134 -36.85 60.46 9.29
C ARG A 134 -36.34 61.19 10.53
N HIS A 135 -35.13 60.87 10.98
CA HIS A 135 -34.48 61.59 12.07
C HIS A 135 -34.21 63.05 11.70
N ARG A 136 -33.73 63.31 10.48
CA ARG A 136 -33.53 64.67 9.97
C ARG A 136 -34.83 65.47 9.91
N LEU A 137 -35.93 64.84 9.48
CA LEU A 137 -37.24 65.47 9.34
C LEU A 137 -38.06 65.52 10.65
N GLY A 138 -37.55 64.94 11.76
CA GLY A 138 -38.27 64.90 13.03
C GLY A 138 -39.51 63.98 13.05
N VAL A 139 -39.66 63.10 12.05
CA VAL A 139 -40.78 62.15 11.92
C VAL A 139 -40.36 60.74 12.40
N ASN A 140 -39.27 60.65 13.16
CA ASN A 140 -38.79 59.39 13.71
C ASN A 140 -39.66 58.95 14.89
N ASP A 141 -39.91 57.65 15.00
CA ASP A 141 -40.78 57.06 16.03
C ASP A 141 -40.05 56.80 17.37
N ASN A 142 -38.81 57.29 17.51
CA ASN A 142 -37.90 57.05 18.65
C ASN A 142 -37.77 55.57 19.06
N GLN A 143 -38.10 54.63 18.17
CA GLN A 143 -37.96 53.20 18.45
C GLN A 143 -36.54 52.75 18.18
N HIS A 144 -36.02 51.84 19.00
CA HIS A 144 -34.71 51.24 18.77
C HIS A 144 -34.73 50.33 17.54
N ARG A 145 -33.85 50.61 16.57
CA ARG A 145 -33.70 49.84 15.34
C ARG A 145 -32.28 49.30 15.24
N GLY A 146 -32.14 48.02 14.86
CA GLY A 146 -30.89 47.26 14.97
C GLY A 146 -30.91 46.23 16.12
N VAL A 147 -29.75 45.65 16.44
CA VAL A 147 -29.63 44.66 17.52
C VAL A 147 -29.85 45.34 18.87
N LYS A 148 -30.82 44.89 19.67
CA LYS A 148 -30.95 45.39 21.05
C LYS A 148 -29.68 45.05 21.85
N PRO A 149 -29.17 45.93 22.73
CA PRO A 149 -27.94 45.69 23.50
C PRO A 149 -27.88 44.34 24.22
N TRP A 150 -28.93 43.98 24.98
CA TRP A 150 -29.02 42.69 25.67
C TRP A 150 -28.98 41.48 24.72
N CYS A 151 -29.55 41.61 23.52
CA CYS A 151 -29.54 40.58 22.49
C CYS A 151 -28.12 40.42 21.91
N LYS A 152 -27.41 41.54 21.70
CA LYS A 152 -26.00 41.52 21.28
C LYS A 152 -25.13 40.78 22.29
N GLU A 153 -25.31 41.04 23.58
CA GLU A 153 -24.59 40.37 24.66
C GLU A 153 -24.94 38.87 24.74
N GLN A 154 -26.23 38.53 24.69
CA GLN A 154 -26.69 37.14 24.74
C GLN A 154 -26.12 36.27 23.61
N TYR A 155 -26.00 36.82 22.39
CA TYR A 155 -25.48 36.07 21.24
C TYR A 155 -23.95 36.20 21.07
N ALA A 156 -23.27 37.11 21.77
CA ALA A 156 -21.85 37.39 21.57
C ALA A 156 -20.97 36.14 21.70
N GLY A 157 -21.14 35.38 22.78
CA GLY A 157 -20.38 34.14 23.00
C GLY A 157 -20.61 33.07 21.92
N VAL A 158 -21.84 32.96 21.43
CA VAL A 158 -22.20 32.03 20.35
C VAL A 158 -21.62 32.44 19.00
N VAL A 159 -21.63 33.74 18.72
CA VAL A 159 -21.04 34.28 17.49
C VAL A 159 -19.53 34.04 17.47
N GLU A 160 -18.84 34.25 18.60
CA GLU A 160 -17.42 33.93 18.74
C GLU A 160 -17.14 32.43 18.59
N HIS A 161 -17.95 31.57 19.22
CA HIS A 161 -17.84 30.11 19.03
C HIS A 161 -17.97 29.71 17.57
N LEU A 162 -18.93 30.29 16.84
CA LEU A 162 -19.14 30.02 15.41
C LEU A 162 -18.07 30.65 14.50
N ARG A 163 -17.31 31.63 14.99
CA ARG A 163 -16.14 32.18 14.27
C ARG A 163 -14.96 31.22 14.34
N THR A 164 -14.74 30.60 15.49
CA THR A 164 -13.58 29.74 15.76
C THR A 164 -13.81 28.27 15.40
N THR A 165 -15.03 27.77 15.58
CA THR A 165 -15.34 26.34 15.41
C THR A 165 -16.12 26.03 14.12
N ASP A 166 -16.06 24.77 13.70
CA ASP A 166 -16.84 24.24 12.57
C ASP A 166 -18.20 23.64 12.97
N ASP A 167 -18.70 23.99 14.16
CA ASP A 167 -19.94 23.43 14.66
C ASP A 167 -21.19 23.92 13.91
N THR A 168 -22.22 23.09 13.86
CA THR A 168 -23.48 23.49 13.20
C THR A 168 -24.22 24.51 14.06
N ILE A 169 -24.93 25.44 13.41
CA ILE A 169 -25.75 26.46 14.09
C ILE A 169 -26.72 25.80 15.10
N ARG A 170 -27.27 24.63 14.75
CA ARG A 170 -28.16 23.88 15.63
C ARG A 170 -27.45 23.36 16.87
N ARG A 171 -26.32 22.67 16.69
CA ARG A 171 -25.51 22.18 17.81
C ARG A 171 -25.05 23.32 18.72
N THR A 172 -24.63 24.45 18.16
CA THR A 172 -24.22 25.61 18.97
C THR A 172 -25.40 26.25 19.70
N ALA A 173 -26.59 26.31 19.07
CA ALA A 173 -27.79 26.76 19.76
C ALA A 173 -28.10 25.87 20.99
N ASP A 174 -28.05 24.54 20.81
CA ASP A 174 -28.28 23.59 21.90
C ASP A 174 -27.23 23.72 23.02
N LEU A 175 -25.95 23.89 22.67
CA LEU A 175 -24.84 24.05 23.63
C LEU A 175 -24.98 25.31 24.51
N TYR A 176 -25.53 26.39 23.96
CA TYR A 176 -25.69 27.66 24.66
C TYR A 176 -27.13 27.88 25.17
N GLY A 177 -28.00 26.87 25.07
CA GLY A 177 -29.39 26.97 25.52
C GLY A 177 -30.23 27.99 24.74
N LEU A 178 -29.89 28.25 23.47
CA LEU A 178 -30.56 29.23 22.62
C LEU A 178 -31.51 28.55 21.62
N SER A 179 -32.52 29.30 21.18
CA SER A 179 -33.37 28.85 20.08
C SER A 179 -32.61 28.81 18.76
N TYR A 180 -32.69 27.70 18.04
CA TYR A 180 -32.09 27.54 16.71
C TYR A 180 -32.58 28.60 15.71
N SER A 181 -33.89 28.89 15.70
CA SER A 181 -34.46 29.88 14.78
C SER A 181 -33.98 31.29 15.13
N GLY A 182 -33.99 31.65 16.42
CA GLY A 182 -33.51 32.96 16.89
C GLY A 182 -32.04 33.21 16.59
N LEU A 183 -31.17 32.24 16.89
CA LEU A 183 -29.75 32.33 16.54
C LEU A 183 -29.54 32.45 15.02
N ARG A 184 -30.26 31.64 14.24
CA ARG A 184 -30.17 31.67 12.78
C ARG A 184 -30.56 33.05 12.23
N GLU A 185 -31.62 33.66 12.73
CA GLU A 185 -32.05 35.00 12.32
C GLU A 185 -31.04 36.07 12.72
N HIS A 186 -30.56 36.02 13.97
CA HIS A 186 -29.53 36.94 14.46
C HIS A 186 -28.28 36.93 13.56
N LEU A 187 -27.80 35.74 13.18
CA LEU A 187 -26.67 35.59 12.28
C LEU A 187 -26.94 36.14 10.87
N LEU A 188 -28.15 35.91 10.33
CA LEU A 188 -28.52 36.39 9.00
C LEU A 188 -28.67 37.91 8.93
N PHE A 189 -29.17 38.53 10.00
CA PHE A 189 -29.37 39.97 10.05
C PHE A 189 -28.06 40.72 10.30
N TYR A 190 -27.26 40.27 11.27
CA TYR A 190 -26.17 41.08 11.81
C TYR A 190 -24.76 40.53 11.55
N HIS A 191 -24.62 39.25 11.22
CA HIS A 191 -23.33 38.58 10.98
C HIS A 191 -23.26 37.95 9.59
N LYS A 192 -23.62 38.73 8.57
CA LYS A 192 -23.65 38.28 7.16
C LYS A 192 -22.29 37.80 6.67
N ASP A 193 -21.21 38.43 7.13
CA ASP A 193 -19.84 38.04 6.80
C ASP A 193 -19.51 36.64 7.33
N LEU A 194 -19.91 36.33 8.57
CA LEU A 194 -19.73 35.02 9.19
C LEU A 194 -20.50 33.95 8.43
N VAL A 195 -21.78 34.21 8.11
CA VAL A 195 -22.61 33.28 7.33
C VAL A 195 -21.96 33.00 5.96
N ARG A 196 -21.45 34.04 5.28
CA ARG A 196 -20.75 33.90 4.00
C ARG A 196 -19.46 33.10 4.11
N LYS A 197 -18.57 33.45 5.05
CA LYS A 197 -17.31 32.73 5.31
C LYS A 197 -17.55 31.24 5.56
N ARG A 198 -18.57 30.91 6.36
CA ARG A 198 -18.95 29.51 6.65
C ARG A 198 -19.54 28.80 5.42
N ALA A 199 -20.34 29.50 4.61
CA ALA A 199 -20.86 28.97 3.36
C ALA A 199 -19.73 28.65 2.36
N ASP A 200 -18.75 29.54 2.23
CA ASP A 200 -17.59 29.37 1.35
C ASP A 200 -16.68 28.23 1.84
N LYS A 201 -16.53 28.06 3.16
CA LYS A 201 -15.82 26.91 3.74
C LYS A 201 -16.51 25.59 3.42
N ARG A 202 -17.85 25.55 3.52
CA ARG A 202 -18.65 24.36 3.11
C ARG A 202 -18.57 24.10 1.61
N GLU A 203 -18.50 25.15 0.79
CA GLU A 203 -18.35 24.97 -0.66
C GLU A 203 -17.00 24.34 -1.00
N ARG A 204 -15.91 24.84 -0.41
CA ARG A 204 -14.57 24.26 -0.55
C ARG A 204 -14.52 22.81 -0.04
N ALA A 205 -15.26 22.49 1.02
CA ALA A 205 -15.36 21.15 1.56
C ALA A 205 -16.12 20.13 0.66
N LYS A 206 -16.80 20.56 -0.41
CA LYS A 206 -17.48 19.63 -1.33
C LYS A 206 -16.51 18.92 -2.27
N SER A 207 -15.48 19.64 -2.72
CA SER A 207 -14.43 19.12 -3.60
C SER A 207 -13.20 18.62 -2.84
N GLY A 208 -13.07 18.98 -1.56
CA GLY A 208 -11.96 18.56 -0.71
C GLY A 208 -11.91 17.05 -0.42
N ALA A 209 -10.72 16.56 -0.11
CA ALA A 209 -10.52 15.19 0.35
C ALA A 209 -11.28 14.93 1.66
N LYS A 210 -11.93 13.77 1.75
CA LYS A 210 -12.68 13.35 2.94
C LYS A 210 -11.71 12.83 4.01
N VAL A 211 -11.05 13.76 4.68
CA VAL A 211 -10.17 13.47 5.82
C VAL A 211 -11.01 13.38 7.08
N ARG A 212 -10.71 12.41 7.96
CA ARG A 212 -11.44 12.24 9.22
C ARG A 212 -11.35 13.51 10.07
N GLY A 213 -12.48 13.95 10.63
CA GLY A 213 -12.60 15.19 11.42
C GLY A 213 -12.76 16.48 10.60
N ALA A 214 -12.41 16.47 9.30
CA ALA A 214 -12.57 17.64 8.45
C ALA A 214 -14.05 17.99 8.21
N LEU A 215 -14.33 19.26 7.95
CA LEU A 215 -15.66 19.72 7.57
C LEU A 215 -16.08 19.12 6.22
N THR A 216 -17.32 18.68 6.11
CA THR A 216 -17.91 18.19 4.85
C THR A 216 -18.82 19.23 4.22
N GLY A 217 -19.15 19.04 2.93
CA GLY A 217 -20.03 19.95 2.19
C GLY A 217 -21.45 20.14 2.74
N ASN A 218 -21.91 19.25 3.62
CA ASN A 218 -23.20 19.39 4.32
C ASN A 218 -23.08 20.19 5.64
N GLY A 219 -21.86 20.60 6.03
CA GLY A 219 -21.58 21.34 7.25
C GLY A 219 -21.34 20.49 8.50
N SER A 220 -21.29 19.17 8.38
CA SER A 220 -20.94 18.26 9.48
C SER A 220 -19.48 17.82 9.38
N ARG A 221 -18.89 17.38 10.50
CA ARG A 221 -17.56 16.76 10.50
C ARG A 221 -17.59 15.38 9.84
N HIS A 222 -16.51 15.02 9.15
CA HIS A 222 -16.35 13.71 8.54
C HIS A 222 -15.94 12.70 9.60
N GLU A 223 -16.90 12.23 10.38
CA GLU A 223 -16.69 11.29 11.47
C GLU A 223 -17.77 10.20 11.48
N PRO A 224 -17.46 8.99 11.99
CA PRO A 224 -18.49 7.99 12.20
C PRO A 224 -19.50 8.51 13.22
N LYS A 225 -20.79 8.22 12.99
CA LYS A 225 -21.81 8.48 14.00
C LYS A 225 -21.52 7.65 15.26
N ALA A 226 -21.84 8.18 16.44
CA ALA A 226 -21.59 7.50 17.72
C ALA A 226 -22.09 6.04 17.75
N GLY A 227 -23.33 5.79 17.32
CA GLY A 227 -23.88 4.43 17.26
C GLY A 227 -23.18 3.50 16.25
N GLN A 228 -22.51 4.04 15.23
CA GLN A 228 -21.69 3.21 14.34
C GLN A 228 -20.36 2.82 14.98
N THR A 229 -19.70 3.73 15.69
CA THR A 229 -18.46 3.42 16.41
C THR A 229 -18.67 2.24 17.36
N GLU A 230 -19.78 2.26 18.11
CA GLU A 230 -20.14 1.18 19.03
C GLU A 230 -20.40 -0.14 18.30
N LYS A 231 -21.22 -0.10 17.24
CA LYS A 231 -21.57 -1.28 16.45
C LYS A 231 -20.34 -2.05 15.94
N TYR A 232 -19.31 -1.34 15.49
CA TYR A 232 -18.11 -1.97 14.91
C TYR A 232 -16.98 -2.19 15.92
N ARG A 233 -17.14 -1.80 17.20
CA ARG A 233 -16.05 -1.86 18.19
C ARG A 233 -15.45 -3.26 18.31
N GLU A 234 -16.30 -4.27 18.53
CA GLU A 234 -15.83 -5.65 18.69
C GLU A 234 -15.23 -6.22 17.40
N ALA A 235 -15.84 -5.91 16.25
CA ALA A 235 -15.30 -6.34 14.96
C ALA A 235 -13.91 -5.75 14.67
N LEU A 236 -13.66 -4.51 15.09
CA LEU A 236 -12.35 -3.86 14.95
C LEU A 236 -11.31 -4.47 15.91
N ARG A 237 -11.71 -4.86 17.13
CA ARG A 237 -10.86 -5.59 18.07
C ARG A 237 -10.45 -6.94 17.48
N LEU A 238 -11.41 -7.75 17.04
CA LEU A 238 -11.14 -9.04 16.40
C LEU A 238 -10.24 -8.89 15.17
N TYR A 239 -10.50 -7.89 14.32
CA TYR A 239 -9.68 -7.62 13.13
C TYR A 239 -8.22 -7.27 13.48
N ARG A 240 -8.01 -6.54 14.58
CA ARG A 240 -6.66 -6.16 15.02
C ARG A 240 -5.93 -7.36 15.62
N ASP A 241 -6.57 -8.07 16.52
CA ASP A 241 -5.90 -8.97 17.46
C ASP A 241 -5.87 -10.43 16.96
N THR A 242 -6.75 -10.80 16.04
CA THR A 242 -6.88 -12.18 15.56
C THR A 242 -6.51 -12.33 14.09
N ALA A 243 -6.26 -13.58 13.66
CA ALA A 243 -6.08 -13.94 12.25
C ALA A 243 -7.39 -14.32 11.54
N LEU A 244 -8.55 -13.93 12.10
CA LEU A 244 -9.86 -14.25 11.53
C LEU A 244 -10.08 -13.52 10.21
N THR A 245 -10.75 -14.19 9.28
CA THR A 245 -11.18 -13.57 8.02
C THR A 245 -12.33 -12.59 8.26
N HIS A 246 -12.52 -11.64 7.34
CA HIS A 246 -13.67 -10.73 7.37
C HIS A 246 -15.02 -11.46 7.48
N ARG A 247 -15.13 -12.68 6.93
CA ARG A 247 -16.35 -13.49 7.00
C ARG A 247 -16.58 -14.02 8.41
N GLN A 248 -15.54 -14.57 9.04
CA GLN A 248 -15.61 -15.08 10.41
C GLN A 248 -15.88 -13.96 11.42
N ILE A 249 -15.26 -12.78 11.25
CA ILE A 249 -15.50 -11.62 12.11
C ILE A 249 -16.95 -11.13 11.97
N ALA A 250 -17.45 -11.06 10.74
CA ALA A 250 -18.83 -10.67 10.45
C ALA A 250 -19.84 -11.62 11.12
N GLU A 251 -19.61 -12.93 11.03
CA GLU A 251 -20.43 -13.96 11.66
C GLU A 251 -20.39 -13.87 13.19
N ALA A 252 -19.19 -13.74 13.79
CA ALA A 252 -19.02 -13.63 15.23
C ALA A 252 -19.65 -12.37 15.84
N THR A 253 -19.76 -11.28 15.06
CA THR A 253 -20.27 -9.98 15.54
C THR A 253 -21.68 -9.65 15.05
N GLY A 254 -22.28 -10.50 14.22
CA GLY A 254 -23.60 -10.25 13.61
C GLY A 254 -23.62 -9.07 12.63
N ILE A 255 -22.47 -8.66 12.08
CA ILE A 255 -22.36 -7.55 11.13
C ILE A 255 -22.22 -8.10 9.71
N THR A 256 -22.68 -7.35 8.70
CA THR A 256 -22.46 -7.76 7.32
C THR A 256 -21.00 -7.60 6.90
N VAL A 257 -20.48 -8.57 6.13
CA VAL A 257 -19.10 -8.53 5.60
C VAL A 257 -18.85 -7.24 4.83
N THR A 258 -19.80 -6.83 3.99
CA THR A 258 -19.74 -5.57 3.22
C THR A 258 -19.71 -4.35 4.13
N GLY A 259 -20.50 -4.36 5.21
CA GLY A 259 -20.49 -3.30 6.22
C GLY A 259 -19.13 -3.16 6.88
N LEU A 260 -18.54 -4.26 7.33
CA LEU A 260 -17.20 -4.28 7.95
C LEU A 260 -16.13 -3.75 6.99
N ARG A 261 -16.09 -4.25 5.74
CA ARG A 261 -15.13 -3.79 4.73
C ARG A 261 -15.24 -2.29 4.47
N ASN A 262 -16.46 -1.78 4.30
CA ASN A 262 -16.70 -0.36 4.08
C ASN A 262 -16.29 0.47 5.30
N HIS A 263 -16.60 -0.01 6.51
CA HIS A 263 -16.24 0.67 7.75
C HIS A 263 -14.71 0.75 7.94
N LEU A 264 -14.00 -0.35 7.68
CA LEU A 264 -12.53 -0.38 7.70
C LEU A 264 -11.94 0.60 6.68
N ARG A 265 -12.42 0.56 5.44
CA ARG A 265 -11.91 1.41 4.35
C ARG A 265 -12.11 2.91 4.60
N ILE A 266 -13.26 3.29 5.15
CA ILE A 266 -13.61 4.70 5.37
C ILE A 266 -12.98 5.23 6.67
N TRP A 267 -13.06 4.47 7.76
CA TRP A 267 -12.75 4.98 9.10
C TRP A 267 -11.47 4.45 9.72
N ASN A 268 -11.02 3.26 9.31
CA ASN A 268 -9.90 2.55 9.92
C ASN A 268 -8.87 2.09 8.87
N ARG A 269 -8.55 2.97 7.92
CA ARG A 269 -7.58 2.69 6.87
C ARG A 269 -6.21 2.31 7.42
N LYS A 270 -5.80 2.94 8.53
CA LYS A 270 -4.55 2.62 9.24
C LYS A 270 -4.49 1.15 9.65
N LEU A 271 -5.57 0.61 10.23
CA LEU A 271 -5.64 -0.81 10.60
C LEU A 271 -5.48 -1.75 9.39
N ILE A 272 -5.97 -1.36 8.21
CA ILE A 272 -5.76 -2.14 6.98
C ILE A 272 -4.28 -2.16 6.61
N VAL A 273 -3.59 -1.01 6.72
CA VAL A 273 -2.19 -0.89 6.35
C VAL A 273 -1.28 -1.63 7.35
N GLU A 274 -1.54 -1.48 8.65
CA GLU A 274 -0.88 -2.25 9.72
C GLU A 274 -1.09 -3.75 9.52
N HIS A 275 -2.31 -4.17 9.14
CA HIS A 275 -2.61 -5.57 8.84
C HIS A 275 -1.87 -6.09 7.60
N ARG A 276 -1.40 -5.20 6.71
CA ARG A 276 -0.51 -5.55 5.57
C ARG A 276 0.97 -5.45 5.93
N GLY A 277 1.34 -5.22 7.20
CA GLY A 277 2.74 -5.16 7.62
C GLY A 277 3.49 -3.90 7.18
N TYR A 278 2.77 -2.83 6.83
CA TYR A 278 3.38 -1.53 6.54
C TYR A 278 3.18 -0.59 7.72
N GLU A 279 4.25 0.11 8.13
CA GLU A 279 4.16 1.18 9.10
C GLU A 279 3.61 2.44 8.43
N CYS A 280 2.38 2.83 8.79
CA CYS A 280 1.79 4.08 8.36
C CYS A 280 2.20 5.21 9.30
N ARG A 281 2.96 6.20 8.80
CA ARG A 281 3.12 7.48 9.50
C ARG A 281 1.80 8.24 9.52
N GLU A 282 1.59 9.03 10.57
CA GLU A 282 0.36 9.80 10.73
C GLU A 282 0.20 10.82 9.59
N GLY A 283 -0.89 10.72 8.82
CA GLY A 283 -1.16 11.60 7.67
C GLY A 283 -0.71 11.08 6.30
N GLU A 284 0.00 9.94 6.22
CA GLU A 284 0.43 9.37 4.95
C GLU A 284 -0.71 8.60 4.24
N ALA A 285 -1.07 9.02 3.04
CA ALA A 285 -2.09 8.36 2.23
C ALA A 285 -1.50 7.16 1.47
N VAL A 286 -1.32 6.02 2.17
CA VAL A 286 -0.83 4.79 1.53
C VAL A 286 -1.84 4.25 0.54
N ASP A 287 -1.45 4.13 -0.73
CA ASP A 287 -2.27 3.54 -1.77
C ASP A 287 -2.44 2.04 -1.56
N LEU A 288 -3.67 1.64 -1.19
CA LEU A 288 -4.03 0.24 -0.96
C LEU A 288 -4.06 -0.59 -2.25
N SER A 289 -4.04 0.03 -3.44
CA SER A 289 -3.97 -0.69 -4.71
C SER A 289 -2.54 -1.09 -5.08
N ARG A 290 -1.54 -0.31 -4.64
CA ARG A 290 -0.12 -0.54 -4.94
C ARG A 290 0.60 -1.36 -3.87
N THR A 291 0.00 -1.48 -2.68
CA THR A 291 0.51 -2.34 -1.60
C THR A 291 0.02 -3.77 -1.76
N LYS A 292 0.92 -4.74 -1.59
CA LYS A 292 0.60 -6.16 -1.65
C LYS A 292 -0.42 -6.53 -0.57
N GLN A 293 -1.33 -7.44 -0.90
CA GLN A 293 -2.39 -7.86 -0.01
C GLN A 293 -1.92 -9.01 0.88
N TYR A 294 -1.38 -8.68 2.04
CA TYR A 294 -1.02 -9.67 3.04
C TYR A 294 -2.16 -9.89 4.04
N LEU A 295 -2.51 -11.16 4.24
CA LEU A 295 -3.62 -11.60 5.09
C LEU A 295 -3.05 -12.35 6.29
N LYS A 296 -3.36 -11.87 7.52
CA LYS A 296 -3.02 -12.58 8.76
C LYS A 296 -3.53 -14.02 8.78
N SER A 297 -4.69 -14.30 8.19
CA SER A 297 -5.21 -15.66 8.05
C SER A 297 -4.29 -16.56 7.23
N THR A 298 -3.68 -16.03 6.16
CA THR A 298 -2.72 -16.75 5.33
C THR A 298 -1.39 -16.94 6.07
N ALA A 299 -0.93 -15.93 6.80
CA ALA A 299 0.25 -16.06 7.65
C ALA A 299 0.07 -17.13 8.74
N ALA A 300 -1.08 -17.12 9.43
CA ALA A 300 -1.43 -18.12 10.43
C ALA A 300 -1.49 -19.54 9.83
N LYS A 301 -2.03 -19.69 8.61
CA LYS A 301 -2.06 -20.97 7.88
C LYS A 301 -0.65 -21.55 7.69
N TYR A 302 0.34 -20.72 7.39
CA TYR A 302 1.71 -21.16 7.11
C TYR A 302 2.62 -21.18 8.34
N ALA A 303 2.23 -20.55 9.46
CA ALA A 303 3.07 -20.35 10.63
C ALA A 303 3.65 -21.67 11.20
N GLY A 304 2.82 -22.70 11.37
CA GLY A 304 3.27 -24.00 11.87
C GLY A 304 4.29 -24.68 10.96
N ALA A 305 4.05 -24.65 9.65
CA ALA A 305 4.95 -25.22 8.66
C ALA A 305 6.29 -24.45 8.59
N ILE A 306 6.26 -23.12 8.73
CA ILE A 306 7.47 -22.28 8.78
C ILE A 306 8.28 -22.58 10.05
N ALA A 307 7.63 -22.71 11.21
CA ALA A 307 8.30 -23.08 12.45
C ALA A 307 9.01 -24.44 12.33
N CYS A 308 8.30 -25.45 11.81
CA CYS A 308 8.88 -26.77 11.54
C CYS A 308 10.07 -26.71 10.56
N LEU A 309 9.99 -25.88 9.50
CA LEU A 309 11.12 -25.67 8.59
C LEU A 309 12.33 -25.00 9.24
N LYS A 310 12.09 -24.03 10.13
CA LYS A 310 13.16 -23.34 10.86
C LYS A 310 13.91 -24.32 11.76
N GLU A 311 13.18 -25.16 12.49
CA GLU A 311 13.72 -26.17 13.42
C GLU A 311 14.41 -27.35 12.72
N THR A 312 13.75 -27.96 11.73
CA THR A 312 14.19 -29.25 11.17
C THR A 312 15.09 -29.14 9.95
N GLY A 313 15.00 -28.04 9.18
CA GLY A 313 15.73 -27.90 7.90
C GLY A 313 15.33 -28.91 6.81
N ARG A 314 14.23 -29.65 6.99
CA ARG A 314 13.73 -30.65 6.03
C ARG A 314 13.36 -30.03 4.67
N PRO A 315 13.30 -30.82 3.59
CA PRO A 315 12.83 -30.34 2.30
C PRO A 315 11.46 -29.65 2.40
N THR A 316 11.33 -28.44 1.85
CA THR A 316 10.09 -27.63 1.88
C THR A 316 8.86 -28.41 1.41
N ALA A 317 9.01 -29.29 0.42
CA ALA A 317 7.92 -30.10 -0.12
C ALA A 317 7.40 -31.16 0.86
N GLU A 318 8.27 -31.68 1.72
CA GLU A 318 7.92 -32.70 2.70
C GLU A 318 7.13 -32.07 3.86
N VAL A 319 7.64 -30.96 4.40
CA VAL A 319 6.93 -30.18 5.42
C VAL A 319 5.60 -29.66 4.87
N ALA A 320 5.54 -29.22 3.61
CA ALA A 320 4.28 -28.81 2.99
C ALA A 320 3.24 -29.94 3.04
N ARG A 321 3.60 -31.16 2.65
CA ARG A 321 2.67 -32.31 2.65
C ARG A 321 2.20 -32.67 4.05
N GLU A 322 3.09 -32.64 5.04
CA GLU A 322 2.75 -32.94 6.44
C GLU A 322 1.68 -31.99 6.99
N PHE A 323 1.76 -30.71 6.62
CA PHE A 323 0.78 -29.69 7.01
C PHE A 323 -0.40 -29.56 6.03
N GLY A 324 -0.54 -30.47 5.05
CA GLY A 324 -1.62 -30.44 4.05
C GLY A 324 -1.58 -29.23 3.11
N LEU A 325 -0.39 -28.66 2.89
CA LEU A 325 -0.14 -27.48 2.06
C LEU A 325 0.36 -27.90 0.67
N HIS A 326 0.04 -27.09 -0.34
CA HIS A 326 0.58 -27.28 -1.68
C HIS A 326 2.07 -26.86 -1.72
N PRO A 327 3.01 -27.76 -2.10
CA PRO A 327 4.46 -27.52 -2.00
C PRO A 327 4.96 -26.25 -2.70
N GLU A 328 4.55 -26.01 -3.95
CA GLU A 328 5.05 -24.86 -4.72
C GLU A 328 4.52 -23.54 -4.18
N THR A 329 3.26 -23.50 -3.78
CA THR A 329 2.63 -22.30 -3.21
C THR A 329 3.25 -21.95 -1.86
N PHE A 330 3.58 -22.96 -1.06
CA PHE A 330 4.28 -22.76 0.20
C PHE A 330 5.72 -22.28 -0.02
N ARG A 331 6.44 -22.84 -0.99
CA ARG A 331 7.80 -22.40 -1.34
C ARG A 331 7.83 -20.95 -1.82
N GLU A 332 6.87 -20.55 -2.65
CA GLU A 332 6.71 -19.16 -3.08
C GLU A 332 6.43 -18.23 -1.90
N TYR A 333 5.54 -18.64 -0.99
CA TYR A 333 5.23 -17.88 0.22
C TYR A 333 6.47 -17.69 1.11
N VAL A 334 7.24 -18.75 1.37
CA VAL A 334 8.48 -18.69 2.16
C VAL A 334 9.50 -17.76 1.51
N ARG A 335 9.65 -17.80 0.17
CA ARG A 335 10.54 -16.89 -0.56
C ARG A 335 10.15 -15.43 -0.43
N GLU A 336 8.85 -15.13 -0.41
CA GLU A 336 8.36 -13.75 -0.30
C GLU A 336 8.40 -13.21 1.13
N HIS A 337 8.09 -14.04 2.12
CA HIS A 337 7.89 -13.62 3.51
C HIS A 337 9.05 -13.92 4.46
N GLU A 338 9.87 -14.91 4.14
CA GLU A 338 11.00 -15.37 4.95
C GLU A 338 12.22 -15.58 4.04
N PRO A 339 12.71 -14.51 3.38
CA PRO A 339 13.73 -14.62 2.33
C PRO A 339 15.05 -15.21 2.85
N GLU A 340 15.40 -14.97 4.11
CA GLU A 340 16.58 -15.56 4.77
C GLU A 340 16.45 -17.08 4.91
N LEU A 341 15.27 -17.56 5.35
CA LEU A 341 14.98 -18.99 5.42
C LEU A 341 14.96 -19.62 4.02
N ALA A 342 14.38 -18.92 3.04
CA ALA A 342 14.36 -19.36 1.66
C ALA A 342 15.76 -19.46 1.05
N ALA A 343 16.64 -18.50 1.36
CA ALA A 343 18.03 -18.52 0.92
C ALA A 343 18.79 -19.70 1.53
N ARG A 344 18.59 -19.97 2.83
CA ARG A 344 19.20 -21.13 3.53
C ARG A 344 18.76 -22.47 2.93
N LEU A 345 17.48 -22.60 2.55
CA LEU A 345 16.92 -23.83 1.99
C LEU A 345 17.11 -23.94 0.47
N GLY A 346 17.49 -22.85 -0.19
CA GLY A 346 17.56 -22.70 -1.62
C GLY A 346 18.91 -23.04 -2.25
N MET A 347 19.06 -22.60 -3.50
CA MET A 347 20.31 -22.71 -4.26
C MET A 347 21.19 -21.50 -3.98
N THR A 348 22.46 -21.74 -3.64
CA THR A 348 23.53 -20.74 -3.56
C THR A 348 24.35 -20.75 -4.85
N ARG A 349 24.88 -19.59 -5.23
CA ARG A 349 25.84 -19.47 -6.34
C ARG A 349 27.27 -19.63 -5.83
N LEU A 350 28.05 -20.48 -6.48
CA LEU A 350 29.50 -20.60 -6.25
C LEU A 350 30.27 -19.50 -6.98
N ALA A 351 31.55 -19.34 -6.63
CA ALA A 351 32.46 -18.37 -7.25
C ALA A 351 32.65 -18.61 -8.77
N ASP A 352 32.41 -19.84 -9.25
CA ASP A 352 32.44 -20.19 -10.68
C ASP A 352 31.12 -19.89 -11.43
N GLY A 353 30.09 -19.39 -10.72
CA GLY A 353 28.77 -19.08 -11.27
C GLY A 353 27.74 -20.22 -11.24
N ARG A 354 28.11 -21.44 -10.83
CA ARG A 354 27.19 -22.59 -10.74
C ARG A 354 26.24 -22.46 -9.54
N GLN A 355 25.04 -23.01 -9.68
CA GLN A 355 24.03 -23.05 -8.63
C GLN A 355 24.02 -24.41 -7.94
N VAL A 356 24.10 -24.40 -6.62
CA VAL A 356 24.17 -25.61 -5.80
C VAL A 356 23.31 -25.44 -4.55
N LEU A 357 22.64 -26.50 -4.11
CA LEU A 357 21.87 -26.46 -2.87
C LEU A 357 22.79 -26.14 -1.68
N ALA A 358 22.43 -25.11 -0.91
CA ALA A 358 23.24 -24.64 0.23
C ALA A 358 23.53 -25.77 1.23
N ARG A 359 22.51 -26.57 1.58
CA ARG A 359 22.66 -27.74 2.48
C ARG A 359 23.61 -28.82 1.96
N SER A 360 23.66 -29.02 0.63
CA SER A 360 24.54 -30.03 0.03
C SER A 360 25.98 -29.55 0.05
N MET A 361 26.19 -28.24 -0.18
CA MET A 361 27.50 -27.63 -0.04
C MET A 361 28.02 -27.74 1.39
N GLU A 362 27.19 -27.42 2.38
CA GLU A 362 27.57 -27.55 3.79
C GLU A 362 27.91 -29.00 4.15
N LYS A 363 27.03 -29.95 3.79
CA LYS A 363 27.21 -31.39 4.07
C LYS A 363 28.47 -31.98 3.44
N TYR A 364 28.81 -31.60 2.21
CA TYR A 364 29.92 -32.19 1.46
C TYR A 364 31.19 -31.34 1.46
N SER A 365 31.18 -30.16 2.10
CA SER A 365 32.30 -29.21 2.12
C SER A 365 33.62 -29.83 2.57
N GLU A 366 33.61 -30.58 3.68
CA GLU A 366 34.81 -31.23 4.22
C GLU A 366 35.28 -32.37 3.31
N ALA A 367 34.37 -33.12 2.70
CA ALA A 367 34.72 -34.17 1.74
C ALA A 367 35.40 -33.58 0.49
N VAL A 368 34.88 -32.45 0.00
CA VAL A 368 35.45 -31.71 -1.14
C VAL A 368 36.82 -31.16 -0.79
N ARG A 369 36.99 -30.54 0.39
CA ARG A 369 38.26 -30.01 0.86
C ARG A 369 39.33 -31.10 0.97
N LEU A 370 38.99 -32.26 1.54
CA LEU A 370 39.91 -33.39 1.65
C LEU A 370 40.29 -33.94 0.28
N TYR A 371 39.33 -34.03 -0.64
CA TYR A 371 39.59 -34.49 -2.00
C TYR A 371 40.49 -33.52 -2.78
N GLU A 372 40.32 -32.21 -2.58
CA GLU A 372 41.17 -31.17 -3.18
C GLU A 372 42.60 -31.14 -2.65
N THR A 373 42.82 -31.53 -1.39
CA THR A 373 44.11 -31.33 -0.70
C THR A 373 44.90 -32.61 -0.47
N THR A 374 44.31 -33.78 -0.74
CA THR A 374 44.94 -35.09 -0.53
C THR A 374 44.85 -35.96 -1.78
N THR A 375 45.73 -36.96 -1.88
CA THR A 375 45.68 -38.01 -2.92
C THR A 375 44.82 -39.20 -2.50
N GLU A 376 44.06 -39.09 -1.40
CA GLU A 376 43.11 -40.12 -0.98
C GLU A 376 41.96 -40.24 -1.99
N PRO A 377 41.57 -41.46 -2.39
CA PRO A 377 40.45 -41.65 -3.28
C PRO A 377 39.15 -41.21 -2.61
N LEU A 378 38.24 -40.58 -3.38
CA LEU A 378 36.98 -40.04 -2.88
C LEU A 378 36.12 -41.07 -2.14
N ARG A 379 36.23 -42.35 -2.51
CA ARG A 379 35.56 -43.46 -1.83
C ARG A 379 36.01 -43.62 -0.37
N SER A 380 37.31 -43.54 -0.12
CA SER A 380 37.88 -43.62 1.24
C SER A 380 37.45 -42.42 2.10
N ILE A 381 37.45 -41.22 1.50
CA ILE A 381 36.99 -39.99 2.16
C ILE A 381 35.51 -40.09 2.54
N ALA A 382 34.68 -40.60 1.62
CA ALA A 382 33.25 -40.79 1.86
C ALA A 382 32.99 -41.78 3.00
N ASP A 383 33.67 -42.93 3.01
CA ASP A 383 33.55 -43.94 4.07
C ASP A 383 33.98 -43.37 5.44
N ARG A 384 35.11 -42.64 5.48
CA ARG A 384 35.63 -41.99 6.70
C ARG A 384 34.67 -40.94 7.28
N LEU A 385 33.98 -40.19 6.42
CA LEU A 385 33.03 -39.16 6.82
C LEU A 385 31.60 -39.69 7.02
N GLY A 386 31.37 -41.00 6.85
CA GLY A 386 30.03 -41.60 6.95
C GLY A 386 29.07 -41.11 5.85
N LEU A 387 29.61 -40.73 4.69
CA LEU A 387 28.85 -40.22 3.55
C LEU A 387 28.66 -41.32 2.50
N GLN A 388 27.52 -41.32 1.82
CA GLN A 388 27.32 -42.22 0.69
C GLN A 388 28.16 -41.78 -0.51
N TYR A 389 29.09 -42.64 -0.94
CA TYR A 389 29.99 -42.39 -2.07
C TYR A 389 29.27 -41.87 -3.31
N ASN A 390 28.17 -42.50 -3.73
CA ASN A 390 27.44 -42.08 -4.93
C ASN A 390 26.85 -40.66 -4.81
N SER A 391 26.44 -40.25 -3.61
CA SER A 391 25.91 -38.90 -3.38
C SER A 391 27.00 -37.84 -3.40
N VAL A 392 28.16 -38.13 -2.78
CA VAL A 392 29.32 -37.22 -2.78
C VAL A 392 29.95 -37.16 -4.17
N GLY A 393 30.17 -38.31 -4.81
CA GLY A 393 30.70 -38.39 -6.17
C GLY A 393 29.81 -37.68 -7.19
N GLY A 394 28.50 -37.89 -7.10
CA GLY A 394 27.53 -37.16 -7.91
C GLY A 394 27.61 -35.65 -7.69
N PHE A 395 27.72 -35.21 -6.44
CA PHE A 395 27.90 -33.78 -6.10
C PHE A 395 29.20 -33.23 -6.69
N VAL A 396 30.34 -33.89 -6.49
CA VAL A 396 31.65 -33.45 -6.97
C VAL A 396 31.65 -33.33 -8.50
N HIS A 397 31.15 -34.33 -9.23
CA HIS A 397 31.11 -34.29 -10.69
C HIS A 397 30.27 -33.13 -11.27
N HIS A 398 29.10 -32.86 -10.71
CA HIS A 398 28.20 -31.85 -11.28
C HIS A 398 28.48 -30.44 -10.74
N SER A 399 28.84 -30.34 -9.45
CA SER A 399 28.92 -29.10 -8.70
C SER A 399 30.33 -28.61 -8.42
N ARG A 400 31.35 -29.49 -8.42
CA ARG A 400 32.76 -29.17 -8.09
C ARG A 400 33.76 -29.92 -8.99
N PRO A 401 33.74 -29.76 -10.33
CA PRO A 401 34.74 -30.40 -11.19
C PRO A 401 36.14 -29.84 -10.99
N ASP A 402 36.24 -28.60 -10.48
CA ASP A 402 37.51 -27.99 -10.08
C ASP A 402 38.21 -28.79 -8.96
N ALA A 403 37.44 -29.40 -8.06
CA ALA A 403 37.97 -30.31 -7.05
C ALA A 403 38.60 -31.57 -7.67
N ILE A 404 38.03 -32.09 -8.76
CA ILE A 404 38.57 -33.23 -9.50
C ILE A 404 39.88 -32.84 -10.18
N GLU A 405 39.93 -31.67 -10.82
CA GLU A 405 41.16 -31.17 -11.43
C GLU A 405 42.28 -30.96 -10.42
N ALA A 406 41.97 -30.38 -9.25
CA ALA A 406 42.93 -30.19 -8.17
C ALA A 406 43.49 -31.53 -7.65
N HIS A 407 42.60 -32.50 -7.40
CA HIS A 407 42.99 -33.85 -6.96
C HIS A 407 43.89 -34.55 -7.99
N ASN A 408 43.51 -34.53 -9.27
CA ASN A 408 44.30 -35.17 -10.33
C ASN A 408 45.71 -34.58 -10.41
N ARG A 409 45.86 -33.26 -10.27
CA ARG A 409 47.19 -32.61 -10.22
C ARG A 409 48.01 -33.06 -9.01
N LEU A 410 47.40 -33.32 -7.86
CA LEU A 410 48.10 -33.85 -6.69
C LEU A 410 48.57 -35.28 -6.91
N VAL A 411 47.70 -36.13 -7.47
CA VAL A 411 48.03 -37.53 -7.79
C VAL A 411 49.17 -37.59 -8.81
N GLU A 412 49.11 -36.80 -9.88
CA GLU A 412 50.18 -36.71 -10.88
C GLU A 412 51.52 -36.28 -10.27
N ARG A 413 51.51 -35.31 -9.35
CA ARG A 413 52.72 -34.85 -8.64
C ARG A 413 53.29 -35.92 -7.73
N GLU A 414 52.45 -36.62 -6.97
CA GLU A 414 52.90 -37.69 -6.09
C GLU A 414 53.46 -38.87 -6.89
N GLU A 415 52.80 -39.25 -8.00
CA GLU A 415 53.31 -40.27 -8.91
C GLU A 415 54.64 -39.86 -9.56
N ALA A 416 54.78 -38.60 -9.98
CA ALA A 416 56.04 -38.08 -10.51
C ALA A 416 57.17 -38.16 -9.46
N LEU A 417 56.91 -37.74 -8.22
CA LEU A 417 57.87 -37.84 -7.12
C LEU A 417 58.24 -39.30 -6.80
N ARG A 418 57.28 -40.24 -6.86
CA ARG A 418 57.55 -41.67 -6.70
C ARG A 418 58.44 -42.19 -7.83
N ARG A 419 58.14 -41.85 -9.08
CA ARG A 419 58.96 -42.23 -10.24
C ARG A 419 60.36 -41.63 -10.16
N GLU A 420 60.50 -40.37 -9.73
CA GLU A 420 61.80 -39.73 -9.51
C GLU A 420 62.60 -40.43 -8.41
N LYS A 421 61.95 -40.83 -7.31
CA LYS A 421 62.60 -41.63 -6.25
C LYS A 421 63.02 -43.00 -6.76
N GLU A 422 62.16 -43.73 -7.46
CA GLU A 422 62.48 -45.03 -8.06
C GLU A 422 63.62 -44.91 -9.09
N GLN A 423 63.62 -43.85 -9.89
CA GLN A 423 64.71 -43.54 -10.82
C GLN A 423 66.00 -43.20 -10.05
N ALA A 424 65.95 -42.37 -9.02
CA ALA A 424 67.11 -42.03 -8.20
C ALA A 424 67.67 -43.26 -7.46
N GLU A 425 66.80 -44.13 -6.94
CA GLU A 425 67.19 -45.40 -6.29
C GLU A 425 67.80 -46.38 -7.30
N SER A 426 67.24 -46.49 -8.50
CA SER A 426 67.82 -47.32 -9.56
C SER A 426 69.16 -46.80 -10.07
N VAL A 427 69.32 -45.47 -10.20
CA VAL A 427 70.60 -44.81 -10.54
C VAL A 427 71.62 -44.98 -9.42
N ALA A 428 71.23 -44.82 -8.16
CA ALA A 428 72.10 -45.07 -7.01
C ALA A 428 72.57 -46.52 -6.95
N LEU A 429 71.68 -47.48 -7.20
CA LEU A 429 72.02 -48.91 -7.27
C LEU A 429 72.97 -49.22 -8.44
N ALA A 430 72.78 -48.55 -9.59
CA ALA A 430 73.67 -48.69 -10.75
C ALA A 430 75.09 -48.15 -10.44
N LEU A 431 75.19 -46.96 -9.83
CA LEU A 431 76.46 -46.37 -9.41
C LEU A 431 77.18 -47.23 -8.36
N GLN A 432 76.44 -47.82 -7.42
CA GLN A 432 77.02 -48.74 -6.43
C GLN A 432 77.62 -49.99 -7.10
N ARG A 433 76.90 -50.59 -8.06
CA ARG A 433 77.42 -51.75 -8.83
C ARG A 433 78.65 -51.39 -9.65
N GLU A 434 78.68 -50.21 -10.27
CA GLU A 434 79.87 -49.73 -10.99
C GLU A 434 81.07 -49.52 -10.05
N ALA A 435 80.85 -48.98 -8.85
CA ALA A 435 81.88 -48.81 -7.83
C ALA A 435 82.43 -50.16 -7.31
N GLU A 436 81.54 -51.12 -7.02
CA GLU A 436 81.90 -52.49 -6.63
C GLU A 436 82.68 -53.21 -7.75
N GLU A 437 82.27 -53.05 -9.01
CA GLU A 437 82.99 -53.59 -10.17
C GLU A 437 84.38 -52.95 -10.33
N LYS A 438 84.48 -51.63 -10.16
CA LYS A 438 85.76 -50.89 -10.17
C LYS A 438 86.71 -51.39 -9.08
N GLU A 439 86.22 -51.56 -7.85
CA GLU A 439 87.01 -52.07 -6.74
C GLU A 439 87.48 -53.50 -6.99
N ARG A 440 86.61 -54.37 -7.51
CA ARG A 440 86.95 -55.75 -7.89
C ARG A 440 88.07 -55.79 -8.93
N ILE A 441 88.02 -54.90 -9.92
CA ILE A 441 89.06 -54.76 -10.95
C ILE A 441 90.39 -54.25 -10.35
N LEU A 442 90.34 -53.24 -9.47
CA LEU A 442 91.52 -52.70 -8.80
C LEU A 442 92.19 -53.72 -7.86
N CYS A 443 91.42 -54.51 -7.12
CA CYS A 443 91.93 -55.59 -6.28
C CYS A 443 92.63 -56.68 -7.11
N ALA A 444 92.04 -57.09 -8.24
CA ALA A 444 92.69 -58.05 -9.13
C ALA A 444 93.99 -57.50 -9.76
N LEU A 445 94.04 -56.21 -10.07
CA LEU A 445 95.28 -55.55 -10.54
C LEU A 445 96.34 -55.50 -9.44
N ARG A 446 95.98 -55.16 -8.19
CA ARG A 446 96.91 -55.18 -7.04
C ARG A 446 97.48 -56.57 -6.79
N GLN A 447 96.64 -57.61 -6.77
CA GLN A 447 97.06 -59.00 -6.56
C GLN A 447 97.99 -59.55 -7.64
N THR A 448 97.96 -58.97 -8.85
CA THR A 448 98.76 -59.43 -9.99
C THR A 448 99.95 -58.51 -10.29
N GLY A 449 100.24 -57.56 -9.39
CA GLY A 449 101.35 -56.61 -9.54
C GLY A 449 101.19 -55.69 -10.75
N GLY A 450 99.96 -55.29 -11.08
CA GLY A 450 99.66 -54.44 -12.24
C GLY A 450 99.64 -55.18 -13.58
N ASN A 451 99.81 -56.50 -13.62
CA ASN A 451 99.83 -57.26 -14.86
C ASN A 451 98.41 -57.48 -15.42
N LYS A 452 98.01 -56.61 -16.36
CA LYS A 452 96.70 -56.58 -17.00
C LYS A 452 96.26 -57.94 -17.60
N ARG A 453 97.18 -58.77 -18.11
CA ARG A 453 96.84 -60.12 -18.65
C ARG A 453 96.51 -61.12 -17.55
N LYS A 454 97.22 -61.07 -16.42
CA LYS A 454 96.96 -61.95 -15.27
C LYS A 454 95.70 -61.53 -14.51
N ALA A 455 95.46 -60.22 -14.36
CA ALA A 455 94.23 -59.68 -13.76
C ALA A 455 92.98 -60.08 -14.55
N ALA A 456 93.03 -60.07 -15.89
CA ALA A 456 91.92 -60.51 -16.74
C ALA A 456 91.57 -61.99 -16.50
N LYS A 457 92.60 -62.85 -16.39
CA LYS A 457 92.43 -64.28 -16.11
C LYS A 457 91.83 -64.53 -14.72
N LEU A 458 92.20 -63.73 -13.73
CA LEU A 458 91.70 -63.82 -12.34
C LEU A 458 90.23 -63.38 -12.20
N LEU A 459 89.80 -62.40 -13.00
CA LEU A 459 88.42 -61.92 -13.05
C LEU A 459 87.51 -62.70 -14.01
N GLY A 460 88.07 -63.64 -14.79
CA GLY A 460 87.32 -64.38 -15.82
C GLY A 460 86.98 -63.56 -17.06
N PHE A 461 87.62 -62.41 -17.27
CA PHE A 461 87.41 -61.57 -18.45
C PHE A 461 88.36 -61.96 -19.59
N CYS A 462 87.89 -61.87 -20.84
CA CYS A 462 88.80 -61.87 -21.97
C CYS A 462 89.61 -60.56 -21.97
N LYS A 463 90.81 -60.60 -22.56
CA LYS A 463 91.75 -59.48 -22.52
C LYS A 463 91.11 -58.17 -23.00
N SER A 464 90.46 -58.16 -24.16
CA SER A 464 89.80 -56.98 -24.72
C SER A 464 88.73 -56.40 -23.78
N THR A 465 87.92 -57.24 -23.12
CA THR A 465 86.89 -56.79 -22.18
C THR A 465 87.46 -56.10 -20.95
N LEU A 466 88.60 -56.58 -20.41
CA LEU A 466 89.26 -55.88 -19.30
C LEU A 466 89.78 -54.50 -19.75
N TYR A 467 90.39 -54.39 -20.93
CA TYR A 467 90.86 -53.10 -21.46
C TYR A 467 89.71 -52.11 -21.69
N ASN A 468 88.59 -52.57 -22.23
CA ASN A 468 87.39 -51.73 -22.43
C ASN A 468 86.81 -51.25 -21.09
N LYS A 469 86.74 -52.12 -20.08
CA LYS A 469 86.29 -51.75 -18.72
C LYS A 469 87.26 -50.79 -18.02
N LEU A 470 88.57 -50.99 -18.18
CA LEU A 470 89.58 -50.07 -17.64
C LEU A 470 89.52 -48.69 -18.29
N ASN A 471 89.29 -48.63 -19.60
CA ASN A 471 89.07 -47.36 -20.32
C ASN A 471 87.79 -46.66 -19.85
N ALA A 472 86.67 -47.39 -19.76
CA ALA A 472 85.40 -46.84 -19.32
C ALA A 472 85.45 -46.29 -17.88
N LEU A 473 86.24 -46.92 -17.00
CA LEU A 473 86.43 -46.50 -15.61
C LEU A 473 87.55 -45.46 -15.40
N GLY A 474 88.22 -45.01 -16.48
CA GLY A 474 89.32 -44.04 -16.44
C GLY A 474 90.60 -44.54 -15.77
N LEU A 475 90.82 -45.86 -15.72
CA LEU A 475 91.92 -46.50 -14.99
C LEU A 475 93.13 -46.86 -15.88
N ASN A 476 93.21 -46.34 -17.11
CA ASN A 476 94.23 -46.77 -18.08
C ASN A 476 95.45 -45.85 -18.19
N ASP A 477 95.48 -44.72 -17.47
CA ASP A 477 96.62 -43.79 -17.40
C ASP A 477 97.36 -43.89 -16.06
N THR A 478 98.26 -44.87 -15.98
CA THR A 478 99.47 -44.79 -15.14
C THR A 478 100.59 -45.46 -15.93
N GLY A 479 101.18 -44.73 -16.86
CA GLY A 479 102.46 -45.06 -17.46
C GLY A 479 103.53 -44.15 -16.86
N ASP A 480 104.21 -44.63 -15.82
CA ASP A 480 105.56 -44.14 -15.51
C ASP A 480 106.53 -44.83 -16.48
N THR A 481 107.00 -44.04 -17.45
CA THR A 481 108.41 -44.00 -17.88
C THR A 481 108.85 -42.55 -17.78
#